data_AF-A0A5J4QPI0-F1
#
_entry.id   AF-A0A5J4QPI0-F1
#
_cell.length_a   1.000
_cell.length_b   1.000
_cell.length_c   1.000
_cell.angle_alpha   90.00
_cell.angle_beta   90.00
_cell.angle_gamma   90.00
#
_symmetry.space_group_name_H-M   'P 1'
#
loop_
_entity.id
_entity.type
_entity.pdbx_description
1 polymer ?
#
loop_
_entity_poly.entity_id
_entity_poly.type
_entity_poly.pdbx_seq_one_letter_code
_entity_poly.pdbx_strand_id
1 'polypeptide(L)'
;MNTELKVSFYLKRERKEERTSTGENPIYPIVEKIIIGKALAQFGTKLKVEEPLWHVKSGRVIGKSHVATELNREINKINLSIHTHYKEILERTGKVTAAQVKNAFQGIATSQKTLIALFEEMMREFRLRIGIDRAASTYIQWKIHSKLLPLRQF
;
A
#
# COMPACT_ATOMS: atom_id res chain seq x y z
N MET A 1 -1.54 7.97 19.38
CA MET A 1 -1.20 8.90 18.30
C MET A 1 -2.01 8.50 17.08
N ASN A 2 -3.04 9.27 16.72
CA ASN A 2 -3.86 8.99 15.55
C ASN A 2 -3.12 9.58 14.32
N THR A 3 -2.52 8.75 13.49
CA THR A 3 -1.82 9.20 12.27
C THR A 3 -2.87 9.50 11.21
N GLU A 4 -3.09 10.77 10.91
CA GLU A 4 -4.05 11.20 9.89
C GLU A 4 -3.65 10.68 8.50
N LEU A 5 -4.61 10.08 7.78
CA LEU A 5 -4.49 9.68 6.38
C LEU A 5 -4.72 10.90 5.48
N LYS A 6 -3.78 11.17 4.57
CA LYS A 6 -3.93 12.18 3.51
C LYS A 6 -3.82 11.54 2.14
N VAL A 7 -4.84 11.76 1.31
CA VAL A 7 -4.92 11.24 -0.06
C VAL A 7 -4.99 12.41 -1.03
N SER A 8 -4.17 12.37 -2.08
CA SER A 8 -4.10 13.43 -3.10
C SER A 8 -3.88 12.85 -4.49
N PHE A 9 -4.42 13.53 -5.51
CA PHE A 9 -4.32 13.14 -6.92
C PHE A 9 -3.57 14.21 -7.71
N TYR A 10 -2.73 13.80 -8.65
CA TYR A 10 -1.98 14.71 -9.52
C TYR A 10 -1.67 14.07 -10.88
N LEU A 11 -1.37 14.90 -11.87
CA LEU A 11 -0.94 14.42 -13.19
C LEU A 11 0.54 14.08 -13.18
N LYS A 12 0.89 12.89 -13.68
CA LYS A 12 2.28 12.53 -13.93
C LYS A 12 2.63 12.90 -15.37
N ARG A 13 3.33 14.02 -15.50
CA ARG A 13 3.94 14.45 -16.77
C ARG A 13 5.15 13.56 -17.05
N GLU A 14 5.00 12.55 -17.90
CA GLU A 14 6.15 11.82 -18.44
C GLU A 14 6.74 12.61 -19.61
N ARG A 15 8.08 12.67 -19.69
CA ARG A 15 8.80 13.43 -20.73
C ARG A 15 8.68 12.82 -22.14
N LYS A 16 7.92 11.74 -22.32
CA LYS A 16 7.74 11.12 -23.64
C LYS A 16 6.62 11.85 -24.38
N GLU A 17 7.06 12.59 -25.39
CA GLU A 17 6.27 13.28 -26.39
C GLU A 17 5.41 12.28 -27.18
N GLU A 18 4.25 11.92 -26.65
CA GLU A 18 3.10 11.61 -27.51
C GLU A 18 2.38 12.94 -27.71
N ARG A 19 2.98 13.82 -28.52
CA ARG A 19 2.21 14.86 -29.19
C ARG A 19 1.27 14.11 -30.11
N THR A 20 0.06 13.82 -29.65
CA THR A 20 -1.02 13.48 -30.55
C THR A 20 -1.07 14.60 -31.59
N SER A 21 -0.98 14.17 -32.84
CA SER A 21 -0.80 14.99 -34.03
C SER A 21 -1.62 16.28 -33.97
N THR A 22 -0.98 17.42 -34.23
CA THR A 22 -1.58 18.70 -34.65
C THR A 22 -3.04 18.93 -34.24
N GLY A 23 -3.26 19.45 -33.02
CA GLY A 23 -4.55 20.03 -32.59
C GLY A 23 -5.16 19.45 -31.31
N GLU A 24 -4.63 18.35 -30.79
CA GLU A 24 -5.17 17.70 -29.58
C GLU A 24 -4.44 18.13 -28.29
N ASN A 25 -5.20 18.25 -27.19
CA ASN A 25 -4.64 18.58 -25.88
C ASN A 25 -3.81 17.41 -25.34
N PRO A 26 -2.69 17.67 -24.62
CA PRO A 26 -1.89 16.61 -24.03
C PRO A 26 -2.67 15.87 -22.94
N ILE A 27 -2.66 14.53 -23.04
CA ILE A 27 -3.33 13.63 -22.10
C ILE A 27 -2.30 13.05 -21.13
N TYR A 28 -2.54 13.19 -19.82
CA TYR A 28 -1.64 12.68 -18.79
C TYR A 28 -2.33 11.64 -17.89
N PRO A 29 -1.59 10.61 -17.42
CA PRO A 29 -2.08 9.69 -16.41
C PRO A 29 -2.23 10.38 -15.05
N ILE A 30 -3.30 10.02 -14.33
CA ILE A 30 -3.53 10.47 -12.95
C ILE A 30 -2.80 9.52 -12.00
N VAL A 31 -2.04 10.09 -11.08
CA VAL A 31 -1.33 9.37 -10.02
C VAL A 31 -1.91 9.75 -8.68
N GLU A 32 -2.01 8.74 -7.83
CA GLU A 32 -2.43 8.91 -6.46
C GLU A 32 -1.23 8.87 -5.51
N LYS A 33 -1.31 9.72 -4.48
CA LYS A 33 -0.36 9.82 -3.39
C LYS A 33 -1.06 9.70 -2.05
N ILE A 34 -0.65 8.70 -1.29
CA ILE A 34 -1.07 8.40 0.07
C ILE A 34 0.04 8.81 1.03
N ILE A 35 -0.30 9.59 2.05
CA ILE A 35 0.60 9.99 3.13
C ILE A 35 -0.03 9.60 4.46
N ILE A 36 0.72 8.88 5.29
CA ILE A 36 0.32 8.48 6.63
C ILE A 36 1.50 8.73 7.58
N GLY A 37 1.38 9.75 8.43
CA GLY A 37 2.49 10.21 9.27
C GLY A 37 3.70 10.61 8.43
N LYS A 38 4.83 9.88 8.58
CA LYS A 38 6.06 10.09 7.79
C LYS A 38 6.18 9.20 6.55
N ALA A 39 5.28 8.22 6.40
CA ALA A 39 5.33 7.27 5.30
C ALA A 39 4.54 7.79 4.09
N LEU A 40 5.09 7.56 2.89
CA LEU A 40 4.50 7.96 1.61
C LEU A 40 4.43 6.74 0.69
N ALA A 41 3.30 6.58 0.00
CA ALA A 41 3.14 5.63 -1.08
C ALA A 41 2.47 6.32 -2.27
N GLN A 42 2.92 5.99 -3.48
CA GLN A 42 2.32 6.47 -4.72
C GLN A 42 2.11 5.31 -5.70
N PHE A 43 1.06 5.40 -6.50
CA PHE A 43 0.78 4.49 -7.60
C PHE A 43 -0.05 5.16 -8.68
N GLY A 44 0.17 4.72 -9.93
CA GLY A 44 -0.60 5.18 -11.06
C GLY A 44 -2.01 4.63 -10.99
N THR A 45 -3.00 5.50 -11.21
CA THR A 45 -4.35 5.05 -11.52
C THR A 45 -4.41 4.63 -12.99
N LYS A 46 -5.47 3.94 -13.40
CA LYS A 46 -5.73 3.62 -14.81
C LYS A 46 -6.36 4.79 -15.58
N LEU A 47 -6.57 5.93 -14.91
CA LEU A 47 -7.25 7.09 -15.45
C LEU A 47 -6.27 8.01 -16.17
N LYS A 48 -6.75 8.63 -17.25
CA LYS A 48 -6.05 9.64 -18.02
C LYS A 48 -6.97 10.83 -18.26
N VAL A 49 -6.41 12.04 -18.31
CA VAL A 49 -7.17 13.27 -18.54
C VAL A 49 -6.34 14.29 -19.30
N GLU A 50 -7.02 15.10 -20.11
CA GLU A 50 -6.42 16.27 -20.75
C GLU A 50 -5.98 17.29 -19.69
N GLU A 51 -4.78 17.83 -19.85
CA GLU A 51 -4.24 18.86 -18.96
C GLU A 51 -5.16 20.06 -18.69
N PRO A 52 -5.80 20.71 -19.69
CA PRO A 52 -6.67 21.86 -19.44
C PRO A 52 -7.94 21.50 -18.65
N LEU A 53 -8.36 20.23 -18.68
CA LEU A 53 -9.49 19.75 -17.91
C LEU A 53 -9.11 19.42 -16.46
N TRP A 54 -7.85 19.51 -16.05
CA TRP A 54 -7.42 19.18 -14.70
C TRP A 54 -7.27 20.40 -13.79
N HIS A 55 -7.97 20.39 -12.66
CA HIS A 55 -7.80 21.39 -11.61
C HIS A 55 -6.71 20.98 -10.62
N VAL A 56 -5.53 21.58 -10.76
CA VAL A 56 -4.33 21.24 -9.97
C VAL A 56 -4.57 21.36 -8.46
N LYS A 57 -5.24 22.42 -7.99
CA LYS A 57 -5.42 22.67 -6.55
C LYS A 57 -6.38 21.68 -5.89
N SER A 58 -7.41 21.24 -6.60
CA SER A 58 -8.40 20.31 -6.03
C SER A 58 -8.12 18.86 -6.38
N GLY A 59 -7.19 18.58 -7.30
CA GLY A 59 -6.93 17.23 -7.81
C GLY A 59 -8.16 16.61 -8.46
N ARG A 60 -8.93 17.40 -9.23
CA ARG A 60 -10.21 16.98 -9.86
C ARG A 60 -10.29 17.44 -11.30
N VAL A 61 -11.16 16.78 -12.07
CA VAL A 61 -11.48 17.20 -13.44
C VAL A 61 -12.49 18.35 -13.41
N ILE A 62 -12.22 19.40 -14.18
CA ILE A 62 -13.05 20.59 -14.38
C ILE A 62 -14.11 20.27 -15.45
N GLY A 63 -15.28 20.91 -15.30
CA GLY A 63 -16.35 20.85 -16.29
C GLY A 63 -17.52 19.97 -15.84
N LYS A 64 -18.60 20.07 -16.61
CA LYS A 64 -19.87 19.35 -16.37
C LYS A 64 -20.18 18.33 -17.45
N SER A 65 -19.20 18.01 -18.31
CA SER A 65 -19.38 16.98 -19.33
C SER A 65 -19.60 15.62 -18.66
N HIS A 66 -20.27 14.71 -19.38
CA HIS A 66 -20.44 13.34 -18.92
C HIS A 66 -19.08 12.69 -18.60
N VAL A 67 -18.09 12.90 -19.47
CA VAL A 67 -16.71 12.39 -19.29
C VAL A 67 -16.06 12.92 -18.02
N ALA A 68 -16.15 14.23 -17.74
CA ALA A 68 -15.58 14.83 -16.53
C ALA A 68 -16.28 14.32 -15.25
N THR A 69 -17.59 14.12 -15.32
CA THR A 69 -18.38 13.59 -14.20
C THR A 69 -18.01 12.15 -13.89
N GLU A 70 -17.89 11.30 -14.91
CA GLU A 70 -17.48 9.90 -14.75
C GLU A 70 -16.05 9.78 -14.23
N LEU A 71 -15.09 10.58 -14.73
CA LEU A 71 -13.73 10.59 -14.21
C LEU A 71 -13.68 10.99 -12.72
N ASN A 72 -14.43 12.02 -12.33
CA ASN A 72 -14.51 12.43 -10.93
C ASN A 72 -15.19 11.36 -10.04
N ARG A 73 -16.18 10.61 -10.58
CA ARG A 73 -16.78 9.47 -9.87
C ARG A 73 -15.77 8.36 -9.63
N GLU A 74 -14.95 8.02 -10.63
CA GLU A 74 -13.88 7.04 -10.48
C GLU A 74 -12.82 7.49 -9.46
N ILE A 75 -12.42 8.76 -9.47
CA ILE A 75 -11.52 9.33 -8.45
C ILE A 75 -12.13 9.17 -7.04
N ASN A 76 -13.42 9.45 -6.88
CA ASN A 76 -14.10 9.30 -5.59
C ASN A 76 -14.18 7.82 -5.14
N LYS A 77 -14.41 6.88 -6.07
CA LYS A 77 -14.39 5.44 -5.76
C LYS A 77 -13.03 4.98 -5.25
N ILE A 78 -11.96 5.41 -5.92
CA ILE A 78 -10.59 5.11 -5.49
C ILE A 78 -10.33 5.68 -4.09
N ASN A 79 -10.67 6.95 -3.88
CA ASN A 79 -10.50 7.61 -2.59
C ASN A 79 -11.25 6.88 -1.45
N LEU A 80 -12.51 6.50 -1.69
CA LEU A 80 -13.32 5.75 -0.74
C LEU A 80 -12.70 4.39 -0.41
N SER A 81 -12.29 3.63 -1.44
CA SER A 81 -11.67 2.31 -1.26
C SER A 81 -10.41 2.37 -0.39
N ILE A 82 -9.61 3.43 -0.54
CA ILE A 82 -8.39 3.62 0.26
C ILE A 82 -8.69 3.94 1.71
N HIS A 83 -9.71 4.78 1.97
CA HIS A 83 -10.17 5.03 3.33
C HIS A 83 -10.73 3.76 3.99
N THR A 84 -11.44 2.93 3.23
CA THR A 84 -11.91 1.62 3.70
C THR A 84 -10.76 0.72 4.09
N HIS A 85 -9.78 0.49 3.21
CA HIS A 85 -8.61 -0.35 3.54
C HIS A 85 -7.76 0.22 4.67
N TYR A 86 -7.60 1.55 4.73
CA TYR A 86 -6.96 2.21 5.86
C TYR A 86 -7.64 1.84 7.18
N LYS A 87 -8.97 1.94 7.24
CA LYS A 87 -9.77 1.64 8.44
C LYS A 87 -9.68 0.16 8.81
N GLU A 88 -9.84 -0.75 7.84
CA GLU A 88 -9.75 -2.20 8.06
C GLU A 88 -8.40 -2.62 8.63
N ILE A 89 -7.30 -2.08 8.07
CA ILE A 89 -5.95 -2.41 8.56
C ILE A 89 -5.75 -1.81 9.95
N LEU A 90 -6.20 -0.58 10.18
CA LEU A 90 -6.08 0.08 11.49
C LEU A 90 -6.83 -0.70 12.58
N GLU A 91 -8.04 -1.17 12.30
CA GLU A 91 -8.84 -2.02 13.21
C GLU A 91 -8.15 -3.37 13.50
N ARG A 92 -7.50 -3.97 12.50
CA ARG A 92 -6.85 -5.29 12.64
C ARG A 92 -5.51 -5.24 13.36
N THR A 93 -4.66 -4.25 13.07
CA THR A 93 -3.25 -4.23 13.54
C THR A 93 -2.94 -3.10 14.52
N GLY A 94 -3.84 -2.14 14.71
CA GLY A 94 -3.63 -0.95 15.54
C GLY A 94 -2.57 0.04 15.01
N LYS A 95 -1.90 -0.29 13.90
CA LYS A 95 -0.88 0.52 13.22
C LYS A 95 -0.95 0.31 11.72
N VAL A 96 -0.89 1.41 10.97
CA VAL A 96 -1.00 1.42 9.51
C VAL A 96 0.16 2.20 8.89
N THR A 97 0.66 1.71 7.76
CA THR A 97 1.63 2.39 6.91
C THR A 97 1.08 2.62 5.50
N ALA A 98 1.55 3.66 4.81
CA ALA A 98 1.10 3.99 3.45
C ALA A 98 1.33 2.82 2.46
N ALA A 99 2.42 2.06 2.63
CA ALA A 99 2.73 0.89 1.80
C ALA A 99 1.73 -0.26 2.03
N GLN A 100 1.28 -0.50 3.26
CA GLN A 100 0.28 -1.53 3.55
C GLN A 100 -1.07 -1.19 2.92
N VAL A 101 -1.50 0.07 2.99
CA VAL A 101 -2.74 0.52 2.36
C VAL A 101 -2.65 0.39 0.85
N LYS A 102 -1.52 0.81 0.24
CA LYS A 102 -1.26 0.60 -1.19
C LYS A 102 -1.34 -0.88 -1.58
N ASN A 103 -0.66 -1.75 -0.83
CA ASN A 103 -0.65 -3.18 -1.13
C ASN A 103 -2.05 -3.79 -1.04
N ALA A 104 -2.81 -3.44 0.00
CA ALA A 104 -4.20 -3.88 0.17
C ALA A 104 -5.08 -3.41 -0.99
N PHE A 105 -5.00 -2.13 -1.36
CA PHE A 105 -5.73 -1.58 -2.51
C PHE A 105 -5.38 -2.26 -3.83
N GLN A 106 -4.10 -2.60 -4.04
CA GLN A 106 -3.64 -3.30 -5.24
C GLN A 106 -3.92 -4.81 -5.21
N GLY A 107 -4.57 -5.33 -4.17
CA GLY A 107 -4.78 -6.77 -3.97
C GLY A 107 -3.49 -7.56 -3.73
N ILE A 108 -2.38 -6.86 -3.45
CA ILE A 108 -1.12 -7.48 -3.08
C ILE A 108 -1.25 -7.89 -1.61
N ALA A 109 -1.43 -9.19 -1.38
CA ALA A 109 -1.33 -9.74 -0.04
C ALA A 109 0.02 -9.34 0.54
N THR A 110 0.02 -8.51 1.58
CA THR A 110 1.22 -8.31 2.37
C THR A 110 1.53 -9.67 2.97
N SER A 111 2.70 -10.23 2.65
CA SER A 111 3.12 -11.55 3.13
C SER A 111 2.81 -11.63 4.64
N GLN A 112 1.82 -12.45 4.99
CA GLN A 112 1.58 -12.76 6.39
C GLN A 112 2.85 -13.44 6.88
N LYS A 113 3.41 -13.00 8.02
CA LYS A 113 4.48 -13.77 8.66
C LYS A 113 3.94 -15.18 8.84
N THR A 114 4.54 -16.14 8.15
CA THR A 114 4.16 -17.54 8.30
C THR A 114 4.44 -17.96 9.74
N LEU A 115 3.73 -18.97 10.23
CA LEU A 115 4.01 -19.54 11.55
C LEU A 115 5.50 -19.91 11.70
N ILE A 116 6.11 -20.41 10.62
CA ILE A 116 7.54 -20.71 10.55
C ILE A 116 8.39 -19.46 10.75
N ALA A 117 8.13 -18.38 10.01
CA ALA A 117 8.89 -17.14 10.13
C ALA A 117 8.77 -16.51 11.53
N LEU A 118 7.58 -16.57 12.14
CA LEU A 118 7.36 -16.16 13.52
C LEU A 118 8.17 -17.02 14.50
N PHE A 119 8.18 -18.34 14.29
CA PHE A 119 8.94 -19.26 15.13
C PHE A 119 10.45 -19.01 15.03
N GLU A 120 10.96 -18.75 13.84
CA GLU A 120 12.38 -18.41 13.62
C GLU A 120 12.80 -17.10 14.31
N GLU A 121 11.92 -16.09 14.32
CA GLU A 121 12.14 -14.84 15.04
C GLU A 121 12.16 -15.09 16.56
N MET A 122 11.18 -15.80 17.08
CA MET A 122 11.12 -16.18 18.49
C MET A 122 12.36 -17.00 18.91
N MET A 123 12.83 -17.90 18.05
CA MET A 123 14.06 -18.67 18.29
C MET A 123 15.33 -17.80 18.25
N ARG A 124 15.38 -16.77 17.40
CA ARG A 124 16.48 -15.79 17.39
C ARG A 124 16.53 -15.02 18.70
N GLU A 125 15.38 -14.51 19.16
CA GLU A 125 15.30 -13.81 20.45
C GLU A 125 15.64 -14.74 21.63
N PHE A 126 15.14 -15.98 21.61
CA PHE A 126 15.47 -16.96 22.63
C PHE A 126 16.98 -17.22 22.71
N ARG A 127 17.66 -17.33 21.55
CA ARG A 127 19.10 -17.55 21.49
C ARG A 127 19.89 -16.41 22.13
N LEU A 128 19.47 -15.16 21.94
CA LEU A 128 20.13 -13.99 22.54
C LEU A 128 20.05 -14.00 24.08
N ARG A 129 19.11 -14.76 24.65
CA ARG A 129 18.87 -14.85 26.10
C ARG A 129 19.50 -16.09 26.74
N ILE A 130 20.15 -16.95 25.95
CA ILE A 130 20.87 -18.12 26.47
C ILE A 130 22.08 -17.64 27.27
N GLY A 131 22.20 -18.13 28.51
CA GLY A 131 23.25 -17.69 29.44
C GLY A 131 22.91 -16.44 30.26
N ILE A 132 21.74 -15.82 30.02
CA ILE A 132 21.18 -14.77 30.89
C ILE A 132 20.07 -15.39 31.75
N ASP A 133 18.95 -15.75 31.13
CA ASP A 133 17.77 -16.33 31.80
C ASP A 133 17.26 -17.60 31.10
N ARG A 134 17.94 -18.08 30.05
CA ARG A 134 17.57 -19.29 29.30
C ARG A 134 18.71 -20.31 29.25
N ALA A 135 18.33 -21.59 29.33
CA ALA A 135 19.25 -22.71 29.20
C ALA A 135 19.46 -23.12 27.73
N ALA A 136 20.68 -23.46 27.35
CA ALA A 136 21.04 -23.86 25.98
C ALA A 136 20.36 -25.17 25.54
N SER A 137 20.10 -26.09 26.48
CA SER A 137 19.42 -27.37 26.24
C SER A 137 18.00 -27.19 25.71
N THR A 138 17.27 -26.20 26.23
CA THR A 138 15.91 -25.87 25.77
C THR A 138 15.91 -25.40 24.31
N TYR A 139 16.89 -24.58 23.91
CA TYR A 139 17.00 -24.12 22.52
C TYR A 139 17.26 -25.28 21.53
N ILE A 140 18.08 -26.25 21.91
CA ILE A 140 18.39 -27.42 21.07
C ILE A 140 17.13 -28.26 20.83
N GLN A 141 16.34 -28.54 21.88
CA GLN A 141 15.08 -29.29 21.75
C GLN A 141 14.06 -28.56 20.86
N TRP A 142 13.92 -27.24 21.02
CA TRP A 142 12.99 -26.44 20.20
C TRP A 142 13.42 -26.36 18.73
N LYS A 143 14.73 -26.30 18.46
CA LYS A 143 15.28 -26.33 17.09
C LYS A 143 15.03 -27.67 16.40
N ILE A 144 15.12 -28.78 17.12
CA ILE A 144 14.79 -30.12 16.60
C ILE A 144 13.29 -30.20 16.30
N HIS A 145 12.43 -29.75 17.22
CA HIS A 145 10.98 -29.76 17.03
C HIS A 145 10.53 -28.88 15.85
N SER A 146 11.14 -27.70 15.70
CA SER A 146 10.86 -26.78 14.59
C SER A 146 11.15 -27.39 13.21
N LYS A 147 12.24 -28.16 13.08
CA LYS A 147 12.60 -28.86 11.83
C LYS A 147 11.64 -29.97 11.44
N LEU A 148 10.86 -30.51 12.40
CA LEU A 148 9.93 -31.61 12.18
C LEU A 148 8.51 -31.14 11.79
N LEU A 149 8.19 -29.85 11.98
CA LEU A 149 6.88 -29.29 11.65
C LEU A 149 6.48 -29.38 10.16
N PRO A 150 7.39 -29.17 9.17
CA PRO A 150 7.04 -29.31 7.75
C PRO A 150 6.80 -30.77 7.33
N LEU A 151 7.32 -31.74 8.07
CA LEU A 151 7.27 -33.17 7.75
C LEU A 151 6.04 -33.88 8.30
N ARG A 152 5.20 -33.19 9.09
CA ARG A 152 3.99 -33.74 9.72
C ARG A 152 2.68 -33.29 9.09
N GLN A 153 2.73 -32.46 8.04
CA GLN A 153 1.55 -31.95 7.35
C GLN A 153 1.33 -32.53 5.95
N PHE A 154 1.95 -33.69 5.65
CA PHE A 154 1.69 -34.48 4.44
C PHE A 154 1.29 -35.90 4.84
#